data_AF-A0A972B6S6-F1
#
_entry.id   AF-A0A972B6S6-F1
#
_cell.length_a   1.000
_cell.length_b   1.000
_cell.length_c   1.000
_cell.angle_alpha   90.00
_cell.angle_beta   90.00
_cell.angle_gamma   90.00
#
_symmetry.space_group_name_H-M   'P 1'
#
loop_
_entity.id
_entity.type
_entity.pdbx_description
1 polymer ?
#
loop_
_entity_poly.entity_id
_entity_poly.type
_entity_poly.pdbx_seq_one_letter_code
_entity_poly.pdbx_strand_id
1 'polypeptide(L)'
;LREPVDGSGYNETYGLLGSNKSTEDTVKLFPRDCTLLVESIQARIREKTGKTVEVMVYGDGAFKDPIGKIWELADPVVSPGYTKGLEGTPNEIKLKYLADNNFASLEGDELKKAITSFIKRKDENLVGTMEAQGTTPRRLTDLIGSLCDLTSGSGDKGTPIVYIQGYFDNYTK
;
A
#
# COMPACT_ATOMS: atom_id res chain seq x y z
N LEU A 1 -24.73 7.63 6.72
CA LEU A 1 -25.67 6.59 7.18
C LEU A 1 -24.86 5.36 7.59
N ARG A 2 -24.85 5.00 8.87
CA ARG A 2 -24.25 3.74 9.35
C ARG A 2 -25.28 2.61 9.51
N GLU A 3 -26.53 2.91 9.16
CA GLU A 3 -27.66 2.01 9.14
C GLU A 3 -28.51 2.36 7.91
N PRO A 4 -29.25 1.40 7.34
CA PRO A 4 -30.05 1.62 6.15
C PRO A 4 -31.26 2.50 6.45
N VAL A 5 -31.61 3.38 5.51
CA VAL A 5 -32.88 4.13 5.52
C VAL A 5 -33.75 3.55 4.41
N ASP A 6 -34.97 3.13 4.73
CA ASP A 6 -35.92 2.55 3.76
C ASP A 6 -35.36 1.39 2.92
N GLY A 7 -34.48 0.58 3.51
CA GLY A 7 -33.84 -0.55 2.83
C GLY A 7 -32.68 -0.18 1.90
N SER A 8 -32.19 1.06 1.95
CA SER A 8 -31.02 1.49 1.18
C SER A 8 -29.74 0.75 1.56
N GLY A 9 -28.78 0.72 0.64
CA GLY A 9 -27.43 0.23 0.93
C GLY A 9 -26.72 1.15 1.92
N TYR A 10 -25.76 0.60 2.67
CA TYR A 10 -24.93 1.36 3.60
C TYR A 10 -23.57 0.68 3.79
N ASN A 11 -22.58 1.45 4.25
CA ASN A 11 -21.31 0.93 4.74
C ASN A 11 -21.28 1.01 6.28
N GLU A 12 -21.17 -0.14 6.93
CA GLU A 12 -21.22 -0.26 8.40
C GLU A 12 -20.12 0.51 9.12
N THR A 13 -18.94 0.58 8.50
CA THR A 13 -17.75 1.19 9.11
C THR A 13 -17.64 2.68 8.79
N TYR A 14 -17.78 3.02 7.52
CA TYR A 14 -17.47 4.36 7.00
C TYR A 14 -18.71 5.20 6.66
N GLY A 15 -19.90 4.60 6.70
CA GLY A 15 -21.14 5.27 6.36
C GLY A 15 -21.19 5.74 4.90
N LEU A 16 -21.17 7.06 4.69
CA LEU A 16 -21.17 7.66 3.35
C LEU A 16 -19.78 8.18 2.92
N LEU A 17 -18.77 8.09 3.77
CA LEU A 17 -17.40 8.46 3.40
C LEU A 17 -16.90 7.53 2.28
N GLY A 18 -16.19 8.05 1.28
CA GLY A 18 -15.77 7.29 0.09
C GLY A 18 -16.90 6.98 -0.90
N SER A 19 -18.10 7.54 -0.70
CA SER A 19 -19.19 7.37 -1.66
C SER A 19 -19.08 8.42 -2.76
N ASN A 20 -19.29 8.00 -4.00
CA ASN A 20 -19.25 8.86 -5.18
C ASN A 20 -20.64 9.05 -5.79
N LYS A 21 -20.87 10.16 -6.48
CA LYS A 21 -22.11 10.37 -7.24
C LYS A 21 -22.16 9.36 -8.39
N SER A 22 -23.27 8.61 -8.49
CA SER A 22 -23.49 7.67 -9.59
C SER A 22 -24.48 8.22 -10.61
N THR A 23 -25.59 8.79 -10.13
CA THR A 23 -26.58 9.52 -10.94
C THR A 23 -27.00 10.77 -10.16
N GLU A 24 -27.96 11.55 -10.67
CA GLU A 24 -28.51 12.70 -9.92
C GLU A 24 -29.09 12.28 -8.57
N ASP A 25 -29.80 11.16 -8.52
CA ASP A 25 -30.49 10.69 -7.31
C ASP A 25 -29.83 9.47 -6.63
N THR A 26 -28.68 8.99 -7.11
CA THR A 26 -28.01 7.82 -6.53
C THR A 26 -26.51 8.01 -6.30
N VAL A 27 -26.02 7.35 -5.26
CA VAL A 27 -24.62 7.35 -4.86
C VAL A 27 -24.06 5.93 -4.94
N LYS A 28 -22.85 5.80 -5.47
CA LYS A 28 -22.03 4.60 -5.40
C LYS A 28 -21.34 4.58 -4.04
N LEU A 29 -21.74 3.64 -3.19
CA LEU A 29 -21.19 3.51 -1.85
C LEU A 29 -19.76 2.97 -1.86
N PHE A 30 -18.98 3.37 -0.84
CA PHE A 30 -17.67 2.78 -0.58
C PHE A 30 -17.79 1.27 -0.34
N PRO A 31 -16.92 0.43 -0.93
CA PRO A 31 -17.09 -1.01 -0.92
C PRO A 31 -17.05 -1.62 0.49
N ARG A 32 -17.75 -2.76 0.63
CA ARG A 32 -17.82 -3.57 1.85
C ARG A 32 -17.42 -5.02 1.54
N ASP A 33 -17.18 -5.80 2.59
CA ASP A 33 -16.85 -7.23 2.49
C ASP A 33 -15.64 -7.53 1.58
N CYS A 34 -14.73 -6.56 1.45
CA CYS A 34 -13.58 -6.66 0.55
C CYS A 34 -12.65 -7.83 0.91
N THR A 35 -12.59 -8.22 2.19
CA THR A 35 -11.79 -9.37 2.65
C THR A 35 -12.21 -10.66 1.95
N LEU A 36 -13.52 -10.94 1.83
CA LEU A 36 -14.01 -12.14 1.16
C LEU A 36 -13.64 -12.16 -0.33
N LEU A 37 -13.68 -10.98 -0.96
CA LEU A 37 -13.29 -10.81 -2.36
C LEU A 37 -11.81 -11.13 -2.57
N VAL A 38 -10.91 -10.50 -1.79
CA VAL A 38 -9.46 -10.67 -1.98
C VAL A 38 -8.99 -12.08 -1.64
N GLU A 39 -9.56 -12.72 -0.61
CA GLU A 39 -9.27 -14.11 -0.27
C GLU A 39 -9.74 -15.08 -1.37
N SER A 40 -10.92 -14.86 -1.93
CA SER A 40 -11.44 -15.64 -3.07
C SER A 40 -10.56 -15.50 -4.31
N ILE A 41 -10.09 -14.28 -4.62
CA ILE A 41 -9.18 -14.05 -5.75
C ILE A 41 -7.84 -14.77 -5.53
N GLN A 42 -7.23 -14.61 -4.34
CA GLN A 42 -5.98 -15.29 -4.00
C GLN A 42 -6.12 -16.82 -4.12
N ALA A 43 -7.21 -17.40 -3.59
CA ALA A 43 -7.51 -18.82 -3.68
C ALA A 43 -7.63 -19.30 -5.13
N ARG A 44 -8.34 -18.56 -5.99
CA ARG A 44 -8.49 -18.90 -7.42
C ARG A 44 -7.17 -18.81 -8.18
N ILE A 45 -6.33 -17.82 -7.89
CA ILE A 45 -4.99 -17.71 -8.49
C ILE A 45 -4.12 -18.89 -8.06
N ARG A 46 -4.14 -19.23 -6.76
CA ARG A 46 -3.42 -20.37 -6.18
C ARG A 46 -3.83 -21.68 -6.84
N GLU A 47 -5.13 -21.92 -6.99
CA GLU A 47 -5.68 -23.13 -7.63
C GLU A 47 -5.21 -23.26 -9.09
N LYS A 48 -5.25 -22.16 -9.85
CA LYS A 48 -4.93 -22.20 -11.29
C LYS A 48 -3.43 -22.22 -11.59
N THR A 49 -2.60 -21.65 -10.71
CA THR A 49 -1.18 -21.40 -11.01
C THR A 49 -0.21 -22.07 -10.04
N GLY A 50 -0.69 -22.54 -8.89
CA GLY A 50 0.14 -23.01 -7.79
C GLY A 50 0.94 -21.91 -7.08
N LYS A 51 0.73 -20.63 -7.44
CA LYS A 51 1.42 -19.47 -6.83
C LYS A 51 0.52 -18.76 -5.84
N THR A 52 1.09 -18.36 -4.71
CA THR A 52 0.40 -17.46 -3.77
C THR A 52 0.74 -16.03 -4.18
N VAL A 53 -0.30 -15.23 -4.44
CA VAL A 53 -0.18 -13.81 -4.77
C VAL A 53 -0.99 -13.05 -3.74
N GLU A 54 -0.42 -11.98 -3.21
CA GLU A 54 -1.15 -11.09 -2.32
C GLU A 54 -2.08 -10.17 -3.11
N VAL A 55 -3.28 -9.95 -2.59
CA VAL A 55 -4.36 -9.23 -3.29
C VAL A 55 -4.88 -8.14 -2.37
N MET A 56 -5.10 -6.95 -2.92
CA MET A 56 -5.76 -5.86 -2.22
C MET A 56 -6.74 -5.12 -3.13
N VAL A 57 -7.85 -4.66 -2.53
CA VAL A 57 -8.64 -3.56 -3.07
C VAL A 57 -7.94 -2.28 -2.63
N TYR A 58 -7.65 -1.39 -3.56
CA TYR A 58 -7.07 -0.08 -3.26
C TYR A 58 -8.08 1.01 -3.57
N GLY A 59 -8.04 2.07 -2.78
CA GLY A 59 -8.79 3.30 -2.98
C GLY A 59 -7.89 4.42 -3.47
N ASP A 60 -8.51 5.55 -3.75
CA ASP A 60 -7.81 6.78 -4.13
C ASP A 60 -7.07 7.30 -2.89
N GLY A 61 -5.75 7.50 -3.03
CA GLY A 61 -4.92 7.90 -1.90
C GLY A 61 -5.32 9.27 -1.35
N ALA A 62 -5.06 9.52 -0.07
CA ALA A 62 -5.24 10.86 0.51
C ALA A 62 -4.16 11.81 -0.03
N PHE A 63 -4.41 12.42 -1.20
CA PHE A 63 -3.50 13.38 -1.83
C PHE A 63 -4.08 14.79 -1.70
N LYS A 64 -3.29 15.74 -1.20
CA LYS A 64 -3.62 17.15 -1.34
C LYS A 64 -3.03 17.63 -2.65
N ASP A 65 -3.88 17.93 -3.63
CA ASP A 65 -3.43 18.57 -4.85
C ASP A 65 -2.71 19.88 -4.51
N PRO A 66 -1.40 20.02 -4.82
CA PRO A 66 -0.65 21.22 -4.51
C PRO A 66 -1.12 22.44 -5.33
N ILE A 67 -1.82 22.27 -6.46
CA ILE A 67 -2.30 23.36 -7.30
C ILE A 67 -3.72 23.76 -6.91
N GLY A 68 -4.66 22.81 -6.96
CA GLY A 68 -6.06 23.02 -6.60
C GLY A 68 -6.30 23.16 -5.10
N LYS A 69 -5.34 22.76 -4.26
CA LYS A 69 -5.43 22.75 -2.77
C LYS A 69 -6.58 21.91 -2.23
N ILE A 70 -7.23 21.12 -3.09
CA ILE A 70 -8.27 20.17 -2.73
C ILE A 70 -7.57 18.99 -2.07
N TRP A 71 -8.03 18.65 -0.87
CA TRP A 71 -7.73 17.34 -0.32
C TRP A 71 -8.61 16.36 -1.08
N GLU A 72 -8.01 15.53 -1.92
CA GLU A 72 -8.63 14.29 -2.36
C GLU A 72 -8.57 13.33 -1.18
N LEU A 73 -9.29 13.65 -0.11
CA LEU A 73 -9.64 12.72 0.94
C LEU A 73 -10.85 11.93 0.41
N ALA A 74 -10.63 11.28 -0.74
CA ALA A 74 -11.69 10.59 -1.48
C ALA A 74 -12.16 9.41 -0.64
N ASP A 75 -11.22 8.54 -0.26
CA ASP A 75 -11.52 7.33 0.49
C ASP A 75 -11.11 7.40 1.96
N PRO A 76 -11.89 6.78 2.86
CA PRO A 76 -11.61 6.77 4.30
C PRO A 76 -10.37 5.96 4.67
N VAL A 77 -9.93 5.04 3.79
CA VAL A 77 -8.74 4.20 3.94
C VAL A 77 -8.14 3.89 2.56
N VAL A 78 -6.80 3.71 2.50
CA VAL A 78 -6.11 3.34 1.25
C VAL A 78 -6.51 1.95 0.76
N SER A 79 -6.84 1.03 1.67
CA SER A 79 -7.26 -0.32 1.29
C SER A 79 -8.40 -0.81 2.18
N PRO A 80 -9.63 -0.97 1.65
CA PRO A 80 -10.75 -1.52 2.41
C PRO A 80 -10.68 -3.05 2.60
N GLY A 81 -9.79 -3.74 1.89
CA GLY A 81 -9.54 -5.17 2.09
C GLY A 81 -8.30 -5.65 1.37
N TYR A 82 -7.53 -6.50 2.04
CA TYR A 82 -6.25 -7.04 1.58
C TYR A 82 -5.98 -8.41 2.22
N THR A 83 -5.15 -9.22 1.58
CA THR A 83 -4.71 -10.52 2.11
C THR A 83 -3.63 -10.35 3.19
N LYS A 84 -3.53 -11.34 4.09
CA LYS A 84 -2.68 -11.26 5.29
C LYS A 84 -1.20 -11.01 5.04
N GLY A 85 -0.66 -11.41 3.88
CA GLY A 85 0.75 -11.15 3.55
C GLY A 85 1.08 -9.67 3.34
N LEU A 86 0.08 -8.79 3.30
CA LEU A 86 0.24 -7.33 3.23
C LEU A 86 0.13 -6.64 4.60
N GLU A 87 0.01 -7.40 5.69
CA GLU A 87 0.07 -6.86 7.04
C GLU A 87 1.51 -6.45 7.41
N GLY A 88 1.62 -5.37 8.20
CA GLY A 88 2.90 -4.86 8.70
C GLY A 88 3.45 -3.68 7.91
N THR A 89 4.75 -3.43 8.12
CA THR A 89 5.49 -2.29 7.57
C THR A 89 6.78 -2.79 6.93
N PRO A 90 7.33 -2.11 5.91
CA PRO A 90 8.65 -2.45 5.38
C PRO A 90 9.70 -2.39 6.49
N ASN A 91 10.66 -3.32 6.43
CA ASN A 91 11.86 -3.26 7.25
C ASN A 91 13.02 -2.68 6.42
N GLU A 92 12.94 -1.37 6.16
CA GLU A 92 13.91 -0.66 5.33
C GLU A 92 15.08 -0.08 6.14
N ILE A 93 16.26 -0.08 5.51
CA ILE A 93 17.47 0.52 6.07
C ILE A 93 17.74 1.84 5.34
N LYS A 94 18.09 2.87 6.10
CA LYS A 94 18.56 4.14 5.53
C LYS A 94 19.95 3.97 4.92
N LEU A 95 20.01 3.61 3.64
CA LEU A 95 21.26 3.46 2.89
C LEU A 95 22.14 4.71 2.98
N LYS A 96 21.54 5.90 2.85
CA LYS A 96 22.26 7.17 2.98
C LYS A 96 22.83 7.37 4.39
N TYR A 97 22.08 7.02 5.43
CA TYR A 97 22.59 7.10 6.81
C TYR A 97 23.80 6.19 7.00
N LEU A 98 23.74 4.95 6.51
CA LEU A 98 24.88 4.03 6.58
C LEU A 98 26.09 4.55 5.81
N ALA A 99 25.89 5.10 4.62
CA ALA A 99 26.96 5.69 3.83
C ALA A 99 27.58 6.90 4.55
N ASP A 100 26.75 7.81 5.05
CA ASP A 100 27.21 9.07 5.65
C ASP A 100 27.77 8.90 7.08
N ASN A 101 27.47 7.80 7.78
CA ASN A 101 27.90 7.56 9.17
C ASN A 101 28.80 6.34 9.31
N ASN A 102 28.26 5.14 9.09
CA ASN A 102 28.98 3.88 9.34
C ASN A 102 30.12 3.63 8.33
N PHE A 103 29.99 4.16 7.13
CA PHE A 103 30.92 3.94 6.02
C PHE A 103 31.39 5.25 5.38
N ALA A 104 31.41 6.34 6.15
CA ALA A 104 31.73 7.68 5.66
C ALA A 104 33.12 7.80 5.01
N SER A 105 34.03 6.89 5.37
CA SER A 105 35.39 6.81 4.80
C SER A 105 35.50 5.94 3.55
N LEU A 106 34.41 5.28 3.13
CA LEU A 106 34.40 4.38 1.98
C LEU A 106 33.71 5.05 0.80
N GLU A 107 34.22 4.82 -0.40
CA GLU A 107 33.64 5.31 -1.65
C GLU A 107 33.62 4.23 -2.73
N GLY A 108 32.87 4.48 -3.81
CA GLY A 108 32.83 3.60 -4.97
C GLY A 108 32.47 2.14 -4.64
N ASP A 109 33.26 1.21 -5.18
CA ASP A 109 33.03 -0.23 -5.02
C ASP A 109 33.22 -0.73 -3.59
N GLU A 110 34.06 -0.08 -2.78
CA GLU A 110 34.28 -0.47 -1.38
C GLU A 110 33.05 -0.14 -0.54
N LEU A 111 32.47 1.05 -0.73
CA LEU A 111 31.21 1.43 -0.08
C LEU A 111 30.09 0.47 -0.46
N LYS A 112 29.97 0.14 -1.75
CA LYS A 112 28.95 -0.79 -2.25
C LYS A 112 29.09 -2.19 -1.62
N LYS A 113 30.32 -2.71 -1.51
CA LYS A 113 30.60 -4.00 -0.86
C LYS A 113 30.29 -3.98 0.64
N ALA A 114 30.66 -2.89 1.33
CA ALA A 114 30.40 -2.72 2.76
C ALA A 114 28.90 -2.67 3.06
N ILE A 115 28.14 -1.86 2.32
CA ILE A 115 26.67 -1.78 2.43
C ILE A 115 26.03 -3.13 2.12
N THR A 116 26.42 -3.80 1.02
CA THR A 116 25.87 -5.11 0.65
C THR A 116 26.11 -6.16 1.74
N SER A 117 27.34 -6.19 2.30
CA SER A 117 27.71 -7.11 3.37
C SER A 117 26.94 -6.82 4.65
N PHE A 118 26.71 -5.54 4.96
CA PHE A 118 25.94 -5.11 6.11
C PHE A 118 24.47 -5.54 6.02
N ILE A 119 23.84 -5.34 4.85
CA ILE A 119 22.45 -5.76 4.62
C ILE A 119 22.33 -7.29 4.70
N LYS A 120 23.30 -8.05 4.15
CA LYS A 120 23.29 -9.53 4.21
C LYS A 120 23.46 -10.09 5.63
N ARG A 121 24.17 -9.38 6.51
CA ARG A 121 24.43 -9.81 7.90
C ARG A 121 23.36 -9.38 8.88
N LYS A 122 22.41 -8.53 8.48
CA LYS A 122 21.47 -7.91 9.40
C LYS A 122 20.35 -8.85 9.81
N ASP A 123 19.89 -8.65 11.04
CA ASP A 123 18.78 -9.36 11.67
C ASP A 123 17.42 -8.96 11.07
N GLU A 124 16.43 -9.84 11.14
CA GLU A 124 15.12 -9.67 10.46
C GLU A 124 14.24 -8.56 11.05
N ASN A 125 14.63 -7.94 12.18
CA ASN A 125 13.81 -6.93 12.86
C ASN A 125 14.65 -5.72 13.33
N LEU A 126 14.46 -4.56 12.69
CA LEU A 126 15.20 -3.31 12.99
C LEU A 126 14.37 -2.30 13.78
N VAL A 127 13.18 -2.68 14.23
CA VAL A 127 12.31 -1.79 15.01
C VAL A 127 13.07 -1.29 16.24
N GLY A 128 13.36 0.01 16.26
CA GLY A 128 14.04 0.69 17.38
C GLY A 128 15.54 0.95 17.21
N THR A 129 16.19 0.49 16.13
CA THR A 129 17.61 0.82 15.91
C THR A 129 17.77 2.20 15.26
N MET A 130 18.87 2.91 15.55
CA MET A 130 19.12 4.27 15.03
C MET A 130 19.09 4.31 13.48
N GLU A 131 19.49 3.20 12.84
CA GLU A 131 19.49 3.03 11.38
C GLU A 131 18.08 2.91 10.78
N ALA A 132 17.08 2.54 11.59
CA ALA A 132 15.66 2.50 11.23
C ALA A 132 14.88 3.73 11.76
N GLN A 133 15.47 4.54 12.64
CA GLN A 133 14.80 5.72 13.20
C GLN A 133 14.65 6.83 12.14
N GLY A 134 13.43 7.35 12.01
CA GLY A 134 13.06 8.44 11.11
C GLY A 134 12.59 7.99 9.72
N THR A 135 12.29 6.70 9.51
CA THR A 135 11.28 6.30 8.53
C THR A 135 9.94 6.39 9.23
N THR A 136 8.97 7.17 8.72
CA THR A 136 7.60 7.06 9.20
C THR A 136 7.15 5.62 8.92
N PRO A 137 6.76 4.82 9.93
CA PRO A 137 6.35 3.44 9.69
C PRO A 137 5.07 3.46 8.87
N ARG A 138 5.22 3.27 7.55
CA ARG A 138 4.11 3.19 6.59
C ARG A 138 3.72 1.74 6.44
N ARG A 139 2.42 1.47 6.40
CA ARG A 139 1.92 0.12 6.16
C ARG A 139 2.24 -0.29 4.73
N LEU A 140 2.46 -1.58 4.48
CA LEU A 140 2.71 -2.09 3.13
C LEU A 140 1.57 -1.71 2.18
N THR A 141 0.33 -1.81 2.66
CA THR A 141 -0.88 -1.43 1.91
C THR A 141 -0.91 0.04 1.51
N ASP A 142 -0.36 0.94 2.33
CA ASP A 142 -0.39 2.38 2.05
C ASP A 142 0.58 2.71 0.91
N LEU A 143 1.77 2.10 0.93
CA LEU A 143 2.78 2.26 -0.11
C LEU A 143 2.33 1.66 -1.45
N ILE A 144 1.83 0.42 -1.40
CA ILE A 144 1.33 -0.27 -2.59
C ILE A 144 0.11 0.45 -3.15
N GLY A 145 -0.84 0.85 -2.30
CA GLY A 145 -2.05 1.55 -2.73
C GLY A 145 -1.74 2.87 -3.41
N SER A 146 -0.81 3.67 -2.89
CA SER A 146 -0.36 4.90 -3.57
C SER A 146 0.27 4.63 -4.94
N LEU A 147 1.03 3.53 -5.09
CA LEU A 147 1.58 3.13 -6.39
C LEU A 147 0.48 2.71 -7.37
N CYS A 148 -0.50 1.94 -6.89
CA CYS A 148 -1.65 1.51 -7.69
C CYS A 148 -2.45 2.73 -8.19
N ASP A 149 -2.79 3.64 -7.28
CA ASP A 149 -3.52 4.88 -7.58
C ASP A 149 -2.77 5.74 -8.60
N LEU A 150 -1.48 5.98 -8.40
CA LEU A 150 -0.64 6.68 -9.38
C LEU A 150 -0.63 6.00 -10.76
N THR A 151 -0.68 4.68 -10.79
CA THR A 151 -0.62 3.89 -12.03
C THR A 151 -1.97 3.90 -12.78
N SER A 152 -3.08 3.74 -12.07
CA SER A 152 -4.41 3.75 -12.69
C SER A 152 -4.90 5.16 -13.01
N GLY A 153 -4.54 6.13 -12.17
CA GLY A 153 -5.11 7.48 -12.15
C GLY A 153 -6.59 7.50 -11.77
N SER A 154 -7.15 8.70 -11.63
CA SER A 154 -8.55 8.95 -11.24
C SER A 154 -9.56 8.89 -12.40
N GLY A 155 -9.10 8.53 -13.60
CA GLY A 155 -9.97 8.45 -14.78
C GLY A 155 -10.84 7.21 -14.76
N ASP A 156 -12.10 7.35 -15.19
CA ASP A 156 -13.08 6.25 -15.34
C ASP A 156 -12.73 5.32 -16.52
N LYS A 157 -11.55 4.70 -16.46
CA LYS A 157 -11.04 3.74 -17.45
C LYS A 157 -11.52 2.32 -17.18
N GLY A 158 -12.54 2.14 -16.35
CA GLY A 158 -13.07 0.84 -15.89
C GLY A 158 -12.61 0.47 -14.48
N THR A 159 -12.55 -0.84 -14.17
CA THR A 159 -11.98 -1.37 -12.92
C THR A 159 -10.53 -1.79 -13.17
N PRO A 160 -9.54 -0.90 -12.96
CA PRO A 160 -8.15 -1.20 -13.23
C PRO A 160 -7.62 -2.32 -12.34
N ILE A 161 -6.79 -3.18 -12.92
CA ILE A 161 -6.01 -4.18 -12.18
C ILE A 161 -4.54 -3.81 -12.34
N VAL A 162 -3.85 -3.56 -11.23
CA VAL A 162 -2.42 -3.27 -11.22
C VAL A 162 -1.69 -4.50 -10.69
N TYR A 163 -0.75 -5.01 -11.48
CA TYR A 163 0.15 -6.08 -11.06
C TYR A 163 1.50 -5.49 -10.65
N ILE A 164 1.90 -5.76 -9.41
CA ILE A 164 3.15 -5.25 -8.83
C ILE A 164 4.05 -6.44 -8.52
N GLN A 165 5.32 -6.35 -8.95
CA GLN A 165 6.34 -7.35 -8.68
C GLN A 165 7.65 -6.65 -8.29
N GLY A 166 8.35 -7.24 -7.32
CA GLY A 166 9.69 -6.82 -6.91
C GLY A 166 9.77 -5.51 -6.13
N TYR A 167 8.63 -4.94 -5.71
CA TYR A 167 8.60 -3.65 -5.03
C TYR A 167 9.34 -3.65 -3.67
N PHE A 168 9.29 -4.77 -2.95
CA PHE A 168 9.99 -4.97 -1.68
C PHE A 168 11.20 -5.91 -1.81
N ASP A 169 11.67 -6.15 -3.04
CA ASP A 169 12.88 -6.96 -3.22
C ASP A 169 14.08 -6.22 -2.62
N ASN A 170 14.84 -6.93 -1.80
CA ASN A 170 16.05 -6.38 -1.21
C ASN A 170 17.19 -6.47 -2.23
N TYR A 171 17.90 -5.37 -2.45
CA TYR A 171 19.08 -5.24 -3.31
C TYR A 171 20.20 -6.26 -3.08
N THR A 172 20.14 -7.05 -2.02
CA THR A 172 21.15 -8.04 -1.64
C THR A 172 20.76 -9.49 -1.88
N LYS A 173 19.53 -9.75 -2.34
CA LYS A 173 19.08 -11.07 -2.81
C LYS A 173 19.34 -11.27 -4.29
#